data_AF-A0AAU8IRM2-F1
#
_entry.id   AF-A0AAU8IRM2-F1
#
_cell.length_a   1.000
_cell.length_b   1.000
_cell.length_c   1.000
_cell.angle_alpha   90.00
_cell.angle_beta   90.00
_cell.angle_gamma   90.00
#
_symmetry.space_group_name_H-M   'P 1'
#
loop_
_entity.id
_entity.type
_entity.pdbx_description
1 polymer ?
#
loop_
_entity_poly.entity_id
_entity_poly.type
_entity_poly.pdbx_seq_one_letter_code
_entity_poly.pdbx_strand_id
1 'polypeptide(L)'
;MRHFGHIAPQVRKRLFHREPQLFGADSPPRMLAAALGATLYSPATRPRLADDVLKQAGRGVVSMVLCLEDSIDDAEVSGAEDNLVRQFTDLLARSERDGAEPPLLFIRVRTPEQITGLTRRLGPAVALLSGFVLPKFTEERGVPFLEALTAAEAASGRRLFAMPVLESPELLHLETRTETLAGIFRTVDKYRDRVLALRLGVTDFCSAYGLRRPADLTAYDVQIVASVIADVVNRLGRADGTGFTVTGPVWEYFRHQERMFKPQLRRSPFLEEDAEPLRAALIEHDLDGLLREIALDRANGLLGKTCIHPSHVLPVHALSVVSHEEYSDARDILSPERDGGGVLRSAYTNKMNEVKPHRAWAERTLQRAEAFGVAQEDVGFVELLTAGLPA
;
A
#
# COMPACT_ATOMS: atom_id res chain seq x y z
N MET A 1 -3.59 1.09 16.52
CA MET A 1 -3.74 2.20 15.55
C MET A 1 -4.97 2.07 14.62
N ARG A 2 -5.26 3.11 13.80
CA ARG A 2 -6.28 3.13 12.72
C ARG A 2 -5.93 4.15 11.64
N HIS A 3 -6.46 3.99 10.43
CA HIS A 3 -6.41 5.02 9.38
C HIS A 3 -7.09 6.31 9.86
N PHE A 4 -6.56 7.47 9.46
CA PHE A 4 -6.97 8.80 9.93
C PHE A 4 -6.92 8.98 11.46
N GLY A 5 -6.25 8.09 12.20
CA GLY A 5 -6.16 8.13 13.67
C GLY A 5 -5.51 9.40 14.23
N HIS A 6 -4.64 10.05 13.44
CA HIS A 6 -3.99 11.32 13.75
C HIS A 6 -4.93 12.53 13.71
N ILE A 7 -6.09 12.43 13.04
CA ILE A 7 -7.09 13.49 12.97
C ILE A 7 -7.91 13.50 14.26
N ALA A 8 -8.25 14.68 14.78
CA ALA A 8 -9.04 14.83 16.00
C ALA A 8 -10.40 14.07 15.91
N PRO A 9 -10.86 13.39 16.98
CA PRO A 9 -12.10 12.59 16.95
C PRO A 9 -13.34 13.37 16.48
N GLN A 10 -13.47 14.65 16.86
CA GLN A 10 -14.59 15.49 16.43
C GLN A 10 -14.60 15.70 14.92
N VAL A 11 -13.43 15.86 14.31
CA VAL A 11 -13.29 16.01 12.85
C VAL A 11 -13.62 14.69 12.17
N ARG A 12 -13.10 13.56 12.67
CA ARG A 12 -13.42 12.23 12.11
C ARG A 12 -14.91 11.93 12.10
N LYS A 13 -15.64 12.23 13.19
CA LYS A 13 -17.10 12.04 13.27
C LYS A 13 -17.87 12.80 12.18
N ARG A 14 -17.37 13.95 11.74
CA ARG A 14 -17.96 14.71 10.63
C ARG A 14 -17.60 14.13 9.27
N LEU A 15 -16.41 13.55 9.13
CA LEU A 15 -15.93 13.01 7.85
C LEU A 15 -16.53 11.66 7.52
N PHE A 16 -16.75 10.81 8.53
CA PHE A 16 -17.07 9.40 8.32
C PHE A 16 -18.49 9.06 8.78
N HIS A 17 -19.27 8.49 7.86
CA HIS A 17 -20.47 7.74 8.20
C HIS A 17 -20.12 6.50 9.04
N ARG A 18 -19.00 5.84 8.72
CA ARG A 18 -18.38 4.78 9.54
C ARG A 18 -16.89 5.02 9.66
N GLU A 19 -16.41 5.21 10.88
CA GLU A 19 -14.98 5.41 11.12
C GLU A 19 -14.17 4.15 10.73
N PRO A 20 -12.92 4.33 10.26
CA PRO A 20 -11.97 3.23 10.08
C PRO A 20 -11.82 2.38 11.35
N GLN A 21 -11.78 1.05 11.20
CA GLN A 21 -11.62 0.16 12.35
C GLN A 21 -10.21 0.25 12.94
N LEU A 22 -10.10 -0.08 14.23
CA LEU A 22 -8.81 -0.32 14.87
C LEU A 22 -8.20 -1.62 14.34
N PHE A 23 -6.90 -1.60 14.13
CA PHE A 23 -6.12 -2.78 13.81
C PHE A 23 -4.73 -2.72 14.44
N GLY A 24 -4.12 -3.89 14.55
CA GLY A 24 -2.77 -4.08 15.05
C GLY A 24 -2.17 -5.33 14.42
N ALA A 25 -0.91 -5.63 14.69
CA ALA A 25 -0.18 -6.71 14.02
C ALA A 25 -0.80 -8.12 14.20
N ASP A 26 -1.67 -8.31 15.19
CA ASP A 26 -2.39 -9.58 15.43
C ASP A 26 -3.76 -9.63 14.74
N SER A 27 -4.16 -8.56 14.04
CA SER A 27 -5.39 -8.54 13.24
C SER A 27 -5.36 -9.60 12.12
N PRO A 28 -6.52 -10.05 11.62
CA PRO A 28 -6.57 -11.03 10.53
C PRO A 28 -5.78 -10.55 9.30
N PRO A 29 -5.03 -11.44 8.61
CA PRO A 29 -4.20 -11.03 7.47
C PRO A 29 -4.97 -10.34 6.35
N ARG A 30 -6.23 -10.71 6.11
CA ARG A 30 -7.11 -10.00 5.16
C ARG A 30 -7.29 -8.52 5.53
N MET A 31 -7.48 -8.22 6.81
CA MET A 31 -7.65 -6.84 7.29
C MET A 31 -6.32 -6.11 7.17
N LEU A 32 -5.22 -6.73 7.60
CA LEU A 32 -3.88 -6.16 7.51
C LEU A 32 -3.47 -5.83 6.06
N ALA A 33 -3.74 -6.73 5.12
CA ALA A 33 -3.40 -6.55 3.71
C ALA A 33 -4.10 -5.31 3.11
N ALA A 34 -5.38 -5.12 3.43
CA ALA A 34 -6.12 -3.92 3.04
C ALA A 34 -5.61 -2.67 3.79
N ALA A 35 -5.35 -2.82 5.09
CA ALA A 35 -4.94 -1.73 5.95
C ALA A 35 -3.49 -1.25 5.72
N LEU A 36 -2.66 -1.96 4.93
CA LEU A 36 -1.33 -1.48 4.53
C LEU A 36 -1.39 -0.06 3.94
N GLY A 37 -2.40 0.22 3.11
CA GLY A 37 -2.61 1.54 2.49
C GLY A 37 -1.37 2.08 1.79
N ALA A 38 -0.95 3.28 2.17
CA ALA A 38 0.33 3.83 1.75
C ALA A 38 1.45 3.22 2.59
N THR A 39 2.23 2.31 2.01
CA THR A 39 3.43 1.81 2.68
C THR A 39 4.62 2.71 2.38
N LEU A 40 5.07 3.47 3.37
CA LEU A 40 6.18 4.42 3.23
C LEU A 40 7.54 3.74 3.37
N TYR A 41 8.39 3.90 2.36
CA TYR A 41 9.76 3.39 2.36
C TYR A 41 10.71 4.41 2.94
N SER A 42 11.68 3.93 3.73
CA SER A 42 12.72 4.75 4.32
C SER A 42 14.04 3.98 4.33
N PRO A 43 15.18 4.60 3.96
CA PRO A 43 16.49 3.99 4.12
C PRO A 43 16.77 3.61 5.57
N ALA A 44 17.35 2.43 5.78
CA ALA A 44 17.77 1.95 7.09
C ALA A 44 18.97 2.72 7.68
N THR A 45 19.69 3.50 6.87
CA THR A 45 20.86 4.32 7.27
C THR A 45 20.49 5.60 8.03
N ARG A 46 19.20 5.96 8.12
CA ARG A 46 18.79 7.22 8.77
C ARG A 46 19.19 7.23 10.26
N PRO A 47 19.95 8.23 10.73
CA PRO A 47 20.52 8.21 12.08
C PRO A 47 19.48 8.43 13.18
N ARG A 48 18.32 8.99 12.86
CA ARG A 48 17.19 9.22 13.77
C ARG A 48 15.93 8.49 13.30
N LEU A 49 16.10 7.25 12.85
CA LEU A 49 15.03 6.46 12.26
C LEU A 49 13.85 6.26 13.23
N ALA A 50 14.10 6.06 14.53
CA ALA A 50 13.06 5.97 15.55
C ALA A 50 12.21 7.25 15.63
N ASP A 51 12.85 8.43 15.65
CA ASP A 51 12.15 9.72 15.62
C ASP A 51 11.33 9.88 14.33
N ASP A 52 11.92 9.51 13.19
CA ASP A 52 11.26 9.61 11.90
C ASP A 52 10.03 8.68 11.83
N VAL A 53 10.14 7.43 12.30
CA VAL A 53 9.02 6.47 12.37
C VAL A 53 7.86 7.04 13.19
N LEU A 54 8.14 7.53 14.41
CA LEU A 54 7.10 8.07 15.29
C LEU A 54 6.50 9.37 14.73
N LYS A 55 7.32 10.23 14.12
CA LYS A 55 6.86 11.43 13.42
C LYS A 55 5.91 11.09 12.27
N GLN A 56 6.24 10.07 11.47
CA GLN A 56 5.37 9.64 10.37
C GLN A 56 4.10 8.97 10.88
N ALA A 57 4.17 8.17 11.95
CA ALA A 57 3.01 7.60 12.61
C ALA A 57 2.03 8.69 13.08
N GLY A 58 2.55 9.75 13.72
CA GLY A 58 1.79 10.93 14.13
C GLY A 58 1.20 11.73 12.96
N ARG A 59 1.65 11.49 11.73
CA ARG A 59 1.12 12.08 10.48
C ARG A 59 0.23 11.10 9.71
N GLY A 60 -0.17 9.99 10.34
CA GLY A 60 -1.11 9.04 9.76
C GLY A 60 -0.50 7.93 8.91
N VAL A 61 0.82 7.76 8.92
CA VAL A 61 1.44 6.57 8.32
C VAL A 61 1.13 5.36 9.21
N VAL A 62 0.60 4.31 8.59
CA VAL A 62 0.22 3.06 9.28
C VAL A 62 1.11 1.87 8.91
N SER A 63 1.88 1.97 7.83
CA SER A 63 2.84 0.94 7.46
C SER A 63 4.12 1.55 6.89
N MET A 64 5.27 1.01 7.28
CA MET A 64 6.58 1.45 6.83
C MET A 64 7.49 0.28 6.48
N VAL A 65 8.31 0.48 5.45
CA VAL A 65 9.40 -0.44 5.09
C VAL A 65 10.73 0.26 5.33
N LEU A 66 11.54 -0.35 6.17
CA LEU A 66 12.90 0.08 6.47
C LEU A 66 13.84 -0.70 5.55
N CYS A 67 14.43 0.00 4.58
CA CYS A 67 15.04 -0.63 3.42
C CYS A 67 16.56 -0.79 3.60
N LEU A 68 17.03 -2.03 3.47
CA LEU A 68 18.44 -2.40 3.43
C LEU A 68 18.93 -2.70 2.00
N GLU A 69 18.09 -2.53 0.98
CA GLU A 69 18.40 -2.92 -0.40
C GLU A 69 18.67 -1.69 -1.28
N ASP A 70 17.86 -1.37 -2.29
CA ASP A 70 18.16 -0.38 -3.33
C ASP A 70 18.33 1.06 -2.82
N SER A 71 17.90 1.35 -1.58
CA SER A 71 17.97 2.71 -1.03
C SER A 71 19.26 3.01 -0.27
N ILE A 72 20.20 2.07 -0.21
CA ILE A 72 21.48 2.23 0.52
C ILE A 72 22.63 1.65 -0.31
N ASP A 73 23.83 2.18 -0.11
CA ASP A 73 25.04 1.66 -0.77
C ASP A 73 25.43 0.28 -0.22
N ASP A 74 26.05 -0.56 -1.05
CA ASP A 74 26.52 -1.90 -0.68
C ASP A 74 27.49 -1.87 0.50
N ALA A 75 28.34 -0.84 0.59
CA ALA A 75 29.28 -0.66 1.69
C ALA A 75 28.59 -0.28 3.01
N GLU A 76 27.37 0.26 2.96
CA GLU A 76 26.64 0.72 4.14
C GLU A 76 25.79 -0.37 4.80
N VAL A 77 25.58 -1.52 4.15
CA VAL A 77 24.63 -2.55 4.59
C VAL A 77 24.87 -2.98 6.04
N SER A 78 26.11 -3.31 6.40
CA SER A 78 26.42 -3.73 7.78
C SER A 78 26.11 -2.63 8.80
N GLY A 79 26.47 -1.38 8.48
CA GLY A 79 26.19 -0.22 9.34
C GLY A 79 24.70 0.09 9.44
N ALA A 80 23.95 -0.12 8.36
CA ALA A 80 22.51 0.04 8.30
C ALA A 80 21.78 -1.03 9.13
N GLU A 81 22.25 -2.28 9.14
CA GLU A 81 21.73 -3.32 10.02
C GLU A 81 21.99 -3.00 11.50
N ASP A 82 23.21 -2.57 11.85
CA ASP A 82 23.52 -2.13 13.21
C ASP A 82 22.65 -0.94 13.63
N ASN A 83 22.40 -0.01 12.71
CA ASN A 83 21.49 1.10 12.95
C ASN A 83 20.07 0.59 13.18
N LEU A 84 19.52 -0.29 12.34
CA LEU A 84 18.17 -0.84 12.55
C LEU A 84 18.03 -1.45 13.94
N VAL A 85 18.98 -2.29 14.36
CA VAL A 85 18.93 -2.92 15.68
C VAL A 85 18.85 -1.85 16.78
N ARG A 86 19.74 -0.85 16.76
CA ARG A 86 19.72 0.26 17.74
C ARG A 86 18.40 1.02 17.72
N GLN A 87 17.85 1.32 16.54
CA GLN A 87 16.64 2.13 16.39
C GLN A 87 15.38 1.36 16.82
N PHE A 88 15.32 0.05 16.59
CA PHE A 88 14.25 -0.80 17.11
C PHE A 88 14.30 -0.92 18.64
N THR A 89 15.51 -1.03 19.23
CA THR A 89 15.66 -1.03 20.69
C THR A 89 15.18 0.30 21.30
N ASP A 90 15.53 1.43 20.68
CA ASP A 90 15.04 2.75 21.12
C ASP A 90 13.51 2.88 20.97
N LEU A 91 12.94 2.43 19.84
CA LEU A 91 11.49 2.40 19.64
C LEU A 91 10.77 1.55 20.71
N LEU A 92 11.32 0.40 21.07
CA LEU A 92 10.74 -0.46 22.11
C LEU A 92 10.73 0.28 23.46
N ALA A 93 11.87 0.86 23.85
CA ALA A 93 11.98 1.61 25.11
C ALA A 93 10.99 2.79 25.19
N ARG A 94 10.75 3.48 24.07
CA ARG A 94 9.75 4.56 23.98
C ARG A 94 8.32 4.04 24.02
N SER A 95 8.06 2.88 23.41
CA SER A 95 6.73 2.25 23.47
C SER A 95 6.38 1.86 24.92
N GLU A 96 7.35 1.28 25.64
CA GLU A 96 7.17 0.87 27.04
C GLU A 96 7.04 2.07 28.00
N ARG A 97 7.81 3.14 27.78
CA ARG A 97 7.83 4.32 28.65
C ARG A 97 6.68 5.29 28.38
N ASP A 98 6.44 5.60 27.11
CA ASP A 98 5.59 6.72 26.68
C ASP A 98 4.29 6.24 26.00
N GLY A 99 4.08 4.93 25.86
CA GLY A 99 2.94 4.36 25.14
C GLY A 99 2.96 4.63 23.64
N ALA A 100 4.13 4.90 23.06
CA ALA A 100 4.27 5.17 21.64
C ALA A 100 3.85 3.95 20.79
N GLU A 101 2.93 4.15 19.86
CA GLU A 101 2.49 3.11 18.91
C GLU A 101 3.17 3.34 17.53
N PRO A 102 4.21 2.56 17.18
CA PRO A 102 4.75 2.61 15.82
C PRO A 102 3.75 2.03 14.80
N PRO A 103 3.91 2.35 13.51
CA PRO A 103 3.14 1.72 12.44
C PRO A 103 3.55 0.25 12.30
N LEU A 104 2.91 -0.50 11.40
CA LEU A 104 3.42 -1.82 11.00
C LEU A 104 4.81 -1.62 10.36
N LEU A 105 5.83 -2.23 10.97
CA LEU A 105 7.21 -2.11 10.51
C LEU A 105 7.63 -3.38 9.76
N PHE A 106 8.16 -3.18 8.56
CA PHE A 106 8.74 -4.23 7.75
C PHE A 106 10.18 -3.88 7.39
N ILE A 107 11.01 -4.89 7.11
CA ILE A 107 12.38 -4.67 6.63
C ILE A 107 12.50 -5.23 5.20
N ARG A 108 12.94 -4.41 4.24
CA ARG A 108 13.33 -4.92 2.90
C ARG A 108 14.77 -5.41 2.99
N VAL A 109 14.95 -6.72 2.87
CA VAL A 109 16.25 -7.40 2.92
C VAL A 109 16.82 -7.59 1.51
N ARG A 110 18.12 -7.87 1.43
CA ARG A 110 18.85 -8.26 0.22
C ARG A 110 18.95 -9.77 0.09
N THR A 111 19.16 -10.48 1.20
CA THR A 111 19.39 -11.93 1.21
C THR A 111 18.57 -12.65 2.30
N PRO A 112 18.28 -13.95 2.14
CA PRO A 112 17.53 -14.74 3.12
C PRO A 112 18.19 -14.76 4.51
N GLU A 113 19.52 -14.75 4.58
CA GLU A 113 20.27 -14.85 5.84
C GLU A 113 20.02 -13.64 6.75
N GLN A 114 19.76 -12.47 6.16
CA GLN A 114 19.44 -11.26 6.90
C GLN A 114 18.15 -11.41 7.71
N ILE A 115 17.17 -12.20 7.23
CA ILE A 115 15.91 -12.42 7.96
C ILE A 115 16.19 -13.04 9.33
N THR A 116 16.90 -14.16 9.36
CA THR A 116 17.21 -14.85 10.63
C THR A 116 18.24 -14.08 11.45
N GLY A 117 19.22 -13.44 10.79
CA GLY A 117 20.25 -12.62 11.41
C GLY A 117 19.68 -11.42 12.17
N LEU A 118 18.84 -10.62 11.51
CA LEU A 118 18.20 -9.45 12.10
C LEU A 118 17.21 -9.84 13.19
N THR A 119 16.37 -10.85 12.96
CA THR A 119 15.40 -11.33 13.96
C THR A 119 16.10 -11.70 15.27
N ARG A 120 17.25 -12.38 15.20
CA ARG A 120 18.06 -12.72 16.38
C ARG A 120 18.64 -11.48 17.05
N ARG A 121 19.23 -10.57 16.27
CA ARG A 121 19.92 -9.36 16.78
C ARG A 121 18.97 -8.33 17.36
N LEU A 122 17.74 -8.26 16.88
CA LEU A 122 16.68 -7.39 17.43
C LEU A 122 16.32 -7.78 18.87
N GLY A 123 16.52 -9.04 19.28
CA GLY A 123 16.18 -9.50 20.61
C GLY A 123 14.72 -9.20 20.96
N PRO A 124 14.42 -8.63 22.15
CA PRO A 124 13.05 -8.26 22.53
C PRO A 124 12.36 -7.30 21.56
N ALA A 125 13.11 -6.45 20.86
CA ALA A 125 12.55 -5.46 19.93
C ALA A 125 11.93 -6.10 18.67
N VAL A 126 12.12 -7.41 18.46
CA VAL A 126 11.40 -8.17 17.43
C VAL A 126 9.87 -8.09 17.60
N ALA A 127 9.37 -7.80 18.80
CA ALA A 127 7.94 -7.60 19.05
C ALA A 127 7.32 -6.49 18.17
N LEU A 128 8.11 -5.48 17.80
CA LEU A 128 7.69 -4.37 16.93
C LEU A 128 7.71 -4.74 15.43
N LEU A 129 8.41 -5.82 15.05
CA LEU A 129 8.54 -6.23 13.66
C LEU A 129 7.27 -6.94 13.19
N SER A 130 6.75 -6.51 12.04
CA SER A 130 5.58 -7.10 11.38
C SER A 130 5.97 -8.08 10.27
N GLY A 131 7.17 -7.95 9.68
CA GLY A 131 7.62 -8.86 8.65
C GLY A 131 8.74 -8.32 7.76
N PHE A 132 8.85 -8.90 6.56
CA PHE A 132 9.91 -8.62 5.60
C PHE A 132 9.38 -8.40 4.19
N VAL A 133 10.07 -7.54 3.43
CA VAL A 133 9.86 -7.34 1.99
C VAL A 133 10.95 -8.11 1.24
N LEU A 134 10.54 -8.93 0.27
CA LEU A 134 11.42 -9.88 -0.43
C LEU A 134 11.64 -9.41 -1.87
N PRO A 135 12.83 -8.88 -2.21
CA PRO A 135 13.09 -8.31 -3.54
C PRO A 135 13.18 -9.40 -4.61
N LYS A 136 13.00 -9.00 -5.87
CA LYS A 136 13.28 -9.81 -7.08
C LYS A 136 12.69 -11.23 -6.99
N PHE A 137 11.45 -11.34 -6.50
CA PHE A 137 10.85 -12.60 -6.10
C PHE A 137 10.47 -13.47 -7.30
N THR A 138 10.98 -14.70 -7.32
CA THR A 138 10.62 -15.78 -8.26
C THR A 138 10.42 -17.08 -7.47
N GLU A 139 10.06 -18.19 -8.12
CA GLU A 139 10.02 -19.50 -7.44
C GLU A 139 11.38 -19.88 -6.84
N GLU A 140 12.44 -19.80 -7.65
CA GLU A 140 13.81 -20.15 -7.24
C GLU A 140 14.32 -19.25 -6.10
N ARG A 141 14.17 -17.93 -6.24
CA ARG A 141 14.70 -16.98 -5.24
C ARG A 141 13.80 -16.87 -4.01
N GLY A 142 12.50 -17.08 -4.18
CA GLY A 142 11.49 -16.86 -3.15
C GLY A 142 11.46 -17.93 -2.07
N VAL A 143 11.74 -19.20 -2.42
CA VAL A 143 11.72 -20.31 -1.47
C VAL A 143 12.70 -20.11 -0.32
N PRO A 144 14.00 -19.82 -0.54
CA PRO A 144 14.94 -19.54 0.55
C PRO A 144 14.50 -18.42 1.49
N PHE A 145 13.92 -17.34 0.97
CA PHE A 145 13.40 -16.25 1.81
C PHE A 145 12.24 -16.70 2.72
N LEU A 146 11.30 -17.48 2.19
CA LEU A 146 10.14 -17.95 2.95
C LEU A 146 10.51 -19.02 3.98
N GLU A 147 11.52 -19.85 3.68
CA GLU A 147 12.12 -20.77 4.66
C GLU A 147 12.82 -20.01 5.78
N ALA A 148 13.62 -18.99 5.46
CA ALA A 148 14.27 -18.14 6.45
C ALA A 148 13.24 -17.39 7.33
N LEU A 149 12.14 -16.90 6.75
CA LEU A 149 11.01 -16.31 7.48
C LEU A 149 10.40 -17.30 8.45
N THR A 150 10.16 -18.54 8.00
CA THR A 150 9.59 -19.61 8.84
C THR A 150 10.51 -19.94 10.01
N ALA A 151 11.82 -20.01 9.78
CA ALA A 151 12.81 -20.22 10.83
C ALA A 151 12.87 -19.04 11.83
N ALA A 152 12.78 -17.80 11.34
CA ALA A 152 12.75 -16.61 12.18
C ALA A 152 11.50 -16.52 13.06
N GLU A 153 10.32 -16.85 12.51
CA GLU A 153 9.06 -16.93 13.25
C GLU A 153 9.15 -18.00 14.36
N ALA A 154 9.64 -19.19 14.03
CA ALA A 154 9.82 -20.26 15.01
C ALA A 154 10.79 -19.89 16.14
N ALA A 155 11.89 -19.20 15.82
CA ALA A 155 12.90 -18.81 16.80
C ALA A 155 12.47 -17.63 17.69
N SER A 156 11.68 -16.70 17.17
CA SER A 156 11.24 -15.50 17.91
C SER A 156 9.89 -15.67 18.61
N GLY A 157 9.09 -16.68 18.22
CA GLY A 157 7.70 -16.81 18.66
C GLY A 157 6.79 -15.69 18.14
N ARG A 158 7.29 -14.85 17.22
CA ARG A 158 6.57 -13.72 16.63
C ARG A 158 6.08 -14.11 15.25
N ARG A 159 4.79 -13.92 15.00
CA ARG A 159 4.21 -14.02 13.66
C ARG A 159 4.85 -12.98 12.73
N LEU A 160 5.42 -13.43 11.62
CA LEU A 160 6.09 -12.56 10.65
C LEU A 160 5.50 -12.75 9.25
N PHE A 161 5.21 -11.63 8.58
CA PHE A 161 4.69 -11.63 7.22
C PHE A 161 5.78 -11.45 6.16
N ALA A 162 5.55 -12.00 4.97
CA ALA A 162 6.28 -11.70 3.75
C ALA A 162 5.47 -10.77 2.85
N MET A 163 6.18 -9.85 2.21
CA MET A 163 5.68 -9.09 1.06
C MET A 163 6.64 -9.26 -0.13
N PRO A 164 6.42 -10.27 -0.98
CA PRO A 164 7.16 -10.47 -2.21
C PRO A 164 7.07 -9.26 -3.15
N VAL A 165 8.19 -8.86 -3.75
CA VAL A 165 8.24 -7.82 -4.80
C VAL A 165 8.47 -8.48 -6.15
N LEU A 166 7.51 -8.29 -7.05
CA LEU A 166 7.49 -8.79 -8.41
C LEU A 166 8.14 -7.73 -9.31
N GLU A 167 9.43 -7.92 -9.56
CA GLU A 167 10.27 -6.93 -10.24
C GLU A 167 11.36 -7.57 -11.12
N SER A 168 11.34 -8.90 -11.25
CA SER A 168 12.35 -9.65 -12.00
C SER A 168 12.10 -9.55 -13.52
N PRO A 169 13.16 -9.42 -14.36
CA PRO A 169 13.03 -9.28 -15.82
C PRO A 169 12.25 -10.42 -16.51
N GLU A 170 12.24 -11.62 -15.94
CA GLU A 170 11.55 -12.80 -16.46
C GLU A 170 10.01 -12.60 -16.52
N LEU A 171 9.46 -11.65 -15.77
CA LEU A 171 8.06 -11.23 -15.87
C LEU A 171 7.79 -10.36 -17.10
N LEU A 172 8.78 -9.64 -17.60
CA LEU A 172 8.62 -8.77 -18.77
C LEU A 172 8.64 -9.55 -20.08
N HIS A 173 9.52 -10.55 -20.18
CA HIS A 173 9.72 -11.31 -21.42
C HIS A 173 8.55 -12.27 -21.67
N LEU A 174 7.95 -12.21 -22.86
CA LEU A 174 6.75 -12.98 -23.21
C LEU A 174 7.01 -14.50 -23.14
N GLU A 175 8.20 -14.92 -23.53
CA GLU A 175 8.63 -16.32 -23.54
C GLU A 175 8.76 -16.93 -22.14
N THR A 176 8.99 -16.13 -21.09
CA THR A 176 9.16 -16.61 -19.70
C THR A 176 8.03 -16.21 -18.77
N ARG A 177 7.23 -15.19 -19.10
CA ARG A 177 6.22 -14.60 -18.21
C ARG A 177 5.26 -15.62 -17.62
N THR A 178 4.70 -16.48 -18.47
CA THR A 178 3.68 -17.46 -18.06
C THR A 178 4.21 -18.43 -17.02
N GLU A 179 5.39 -19.02 -17.25
CA GLU A 179 5.99 -19.97 -16.31
C GLU A 179 6.46 -19.26 -15.03
N THR A 180 7.01 -18.05 -15.16
CA THR A 180 7.44 -17.25 -14.01
C THR A 180 6.26 -16.94 -13.08
N LEU A 181 5.14 -16.50 -13.63
CA LEU A 181 3.91 -16.25 -12.86
C LEU A 181 3.34 -17.53 -12.24
N ALA A 182 3.44 -18.67 -12.93
CA ALA A 182 3.03 -19.96 -12.40
C ALA A 182 3.89 -20.40 -11.21
N GLY A 183 5.22 -20.27 -11.30
CA GLY A 183 6.16 -20.57 -10.23
C GLY A 183 5.99 -19.66 -9.01
N ILE A 184 5.82 -18.35 -9.25
CA ILE A 184 5.49 -17.40 -8.18
C ILE A 184 4.22 -17.84 -7.46
N PHE A 185 3.14 -18.14 -8.19
CA PHE A 185 1.88 -18.60 -7.61
C PHE A 185 2.07 -19.85 -6.75
N ARG A 186 2.74 -20.89 -7.26
CA ARG A 186 3.00 -22.14 -6.51
C ARG A 186 3.71 -21.84 -5.19
N THR A 187 4.67 -20.94 -5.23
CA THR A 187 5.46 -20.57 -4.05
C THR A 187 4.64 -19.78 -3.05
N VAL A 188 3.96 -18.70 -3.46
CA VAL A 188 3.19 -17.88 -2.52
C VAL A 188 1.97 -18.63 -1.96
N ASP A 189 1.39 -19.55 -2.72
CA ASP A 189 0.28 -20.40 -2.26
C ASP A 189 0.73 -21.43 -1.23
N LYS A 190 1.92 -22.03 -1.40
CA LYS A 190 2.51 -22.92 -0.38
C LYS A 190 2.70 -22.22 0.97
N TYR A 191 2.99 -20.92 0.97
CA TYR A 191 3.21 -20.12 2.19
C TYR A 191 2.09 -19.09 2.43
N ARG A 192 0.87 -19.38 1.97
CA ARG A 192 -0.26 -18.43 1.91
C ARG A 192 -0.50 -17.62 3.17
N ASP A 193 -0.48 -18.27 4.34
CA ASP A 193 -0.76 -17.61 5.63
C ASP A 193 0.30 -16.59 6.07
N ARG A 194 1.47 -16.62 5.43
CA ARG A 194 2.60 -15.71 5.66
C ARG A 194 2.68 -14.60 4.62
N VAL A 195 2.08 -14.76 3.44
CA VAL A 195 2.12 -13.75 2.38
C VAL A 195 1.03 -12.71 2.62
N LEU A 196 1.41 -11.51 3.02
CA LEU A 196 0.47 -10.44 3.33
C LEU A 196 -0.01 -9.70 2.08
N ALA A 197 0.93 -9.34 1.19
CA ALA A 197 0.64 -8.67 -0.06
C ALA A 197 1.78 -8.89 -1.07
N LEU A 198 1.44 -8.86 -2.35
CA LEU A 198 2.38 -8.85 -3.47
C LEU A 198 2.60 -7.42 -3.95
N ARG A 199 3.84 -7.04 -4.17
CA ARG A 199 4.24 -5.70 -4.58
C ARG A 199 4.77 -5.72 -6.02
N LEU A 200 4.66 -4.60 -6.72
CA LEU A 200 5.15 -4.44 -8.08
C LEU A 200 6.34 -3.47 -8.11
N GLY A 201 7.50 -3.93 -8.59
CA GLY A 201 8.70 -3.10 -8.79
C GLY A 201 8.78 -2.60 -10.23
N VAL A 202 8.01 -1.56 -10.53
CA VAL A 202 7.94 -0.99 -11.90
C VAL A 202 9.24 -0.31 -12.32
N THR A 203 10.00 0.24 -11.37
CA THR A 203 11.30 0.87 -11.67
C THR A 203 12.29 -0.14 -12.26
N ASP A 204 12.41 -1.34 -11.70
CA ASP A 204 13.22 -2.42 -12.26
C ASP A 204 12.74 -2.84 -13.65
N PHE A 205 11.41 -2.90 -13.86
CA PHE A 205 10.86 -3.21 -15.17
C PHE A 205 11.24 -2.18 -16.23
N CYS A 206 11.13 -0.89 -15.90
CA CYS A 206 11.57 0.18 -16.79
C CYS A 206 13.09 0.10 -17.04
N SER A 207 13.88 -0.13 -15.99
CA SER A 207 15.34 -0.23 -16.08
C SER A 207 15.79 -1.36 -16.99
N ALA A 208 15.12 -2.52 -16.99
CA ALA A 208 15.44 -3.65 -17.85
C ALA A 208 15.38 -3.31 -19.36
N TYR A 209 14.61 -2.29 -19.73
CA TYR A 209 14.49 -1.79 -21.11
C TYR A 209 15.12 -0.41 -21.33
N GLY A 210 15.90 0.09 -20.36
CA GLY A 210 16.49 1.43 -20.44
C GLY A 210 15.45 2.56 -20.46
N LEU A 211 14.25 2.30 -19.95
CA LEU A 211 13.17 3.27 -19.87
C LEU A 211 13.23 4.03 -18.55
N ARG A 212 12.84 5.31 -18.59
CA ARG A 212 12.53 6.10 -17.40
C ARG A 212 11.20 6.80 -17.65
N ARG A 213 10.20 6.48 -16.84
CA ARG A 213 8.83 7.00 -16.98
C ARG A 213 8.80 8.47 -16.55
N PRO A 214 8.37 9.44 -17.39
CA PRO A 214 8.24 10.84 -17.01
C PRO A 214 7.04 11.09 -16.06
N ALA A 215 6.97 12.24 -15.40
CA ALA A 215 5.98 12.56 -14.37
C ALA A 215 4.53 12.71 -14.88
N ASP A 216 4.35 12.95 -16.18
CA ASP A 216 3.05 13.07 -16.84
C ASP A 216 2.45 11.71 -17.25
N LEU A 217 3.24 10.63 -17.15
CA LEU A 217 2.82 9.27 -17.49
C LEU A 217 2.68 8.39 -16.25
N THR A 218 1.62 7.62 -16.21
CA THR A 218 1.38 6.57 -15.21
C THR A 218 2.03 5.25 -15.65
N ALA A 219 2.13 4.28 -14.74
CA ALA A 219 2.59 2.92 -15.05
C ALA A 219 1.75 2.27 -16.18
N TYR A 220 0.50 2.70 -16.33
CA TYR A 220 -0.45 2.19 -17.31
C TYR A 220 -0.29 2.80 -18.70
N ASP A 221 0.38 3.95 -18.81
CA ASP A 221 0.72 4.55 -20.11
C ASP A 221 1.95 3.84 -20.73
N VAL A 222 2.78 3.18 -19.92
CA VAL A 222 3.92 2.36 -20.37
C VAL A 222 3.46 0.94 -20.65
N GLN A 223 3.13 0.64 -21.92
CA GLN A 223 2.47 -0.61 -22.32
C GLN A 223 3.15 -1.90 -21.84
N ILE A 224 4.49 -1.95 -21.87
CA ILE A 224 5.22 -3.14 -21.41
C ILE A 224 4.99 -3.38 -19.92
N VAL A 225 4.94 -2.32 -19.11
CA VAL A 225 4.63 -2.37 -17.68
C VAL A 225 3.15 -2.69 -17.46
N ALA A 226 2.26 -1.98 -18.14
CA ALA A 226 0.81 -2.18 -18.04
C ALA A 226 0.41 -3.64 -18.32
N SER A 227 1.05 -4.26 -19.33
CA SER A 227 0.82 -5.67 -19.67
C SER A 227 1.21 -6.63 -18.54
N VAL A 228 2.33 -6.37 -17.85
CA VAL A 228 2.76 -7.19 -16.71
C VAL A 228 1.82 -7.00 -15.52
N ILE A 229 1.38 -5.77 -15.23
CA ILE A 229 0.41 -5.50 -14.17
C ILE A 229 -0.88 -6.28 -14.43
N ALA A 230 -1.40 -6.24 -15.67
CA ALA A 230 -2.60 -6.97 -16.05
C ALA A 230 -2.44 -8.49 -15.83
N ASP A 231 -1.32 -9.08 -16.25
CA ASP A 231 -1.06 -10.52 -16.11
C ASP A 231 -0.85 -10.93 -14.64
N VAL A 232 -0.19 -10.09 -13.84
CA VAL A 232 -0.04 -10.28 -12.39
C VAL A 232 -1.41 -10.30 -11.72
N VAL A 233 -2.27 -9.31 -11.99
CA VAL A 233 -3.62 -9.26 -11.42
C VAL A 233 -4.44 -10.47 -11.87
N ASN A 234 -4.36 -10.83 -13.15
CA ASN A 234 -5.08 -11.99 -13.70
C ASN A 234 -4.69 -13.30 -13.00
N ARG A 235 -3.39 -13.51 -12.75
CA ARG A 235 -2.87 -14.77 -12.19
C ARG A 235 -2.90 -14.82 -10.67
N LEU A 236 -2.59 -13.71 -10.02
CA LEU A 236 -2.31 -13.64 -8.57
C LEU A 236 -3.35 -12.81 -7.80
N GLY A 237 -4.16 -11.98 -8.46
CA GLY A 237 -5.12 -11.06 -7.83
C GLY A 237 -6.60 -11.49 -7.89
N ARG A 238 -6.88 -12.77 -8.12
CA ARG A 238 -8.24 -13.31 -8.33
C ARG A 238 -9.16 -13.12 -7.11
N ALA A 239 -10.46 -13.01 -7.36
CA ALA A 239 -11.48 -12.86 -6.31
C ALA A 239 -12.18 -14.17 -5.93
N ASP A 240 -11.74 -15.32 -6.47
CA ASP A 240 -12.31 -16.65 -6.24
C ASP A 240 -11.75 -17.36 -4.99
N GLY A 241 -11.05 -16.62 -4.12
CA GLY A 241 -10.36 -17.14 -2.93
C GLY A 241 -8.92 -17.59 -3.18
N THR A 242 -8.49 -17.74 -4.43
CA THR A 242 -7.10 -18.12 -4.77
C THR A 242 -6.14 -16.94 -4.88
N GLY A 243 -6.66 -15.71 -4.98
CA GLY A 243 -5.86 -14.50 -5.13
C GLY A 243 -5.30 -13.93 -3.82
N PHE A 244 -4.29 -13.08 -3.98
CA PHE A 244 -3.62 -12.28 -2.97
C PHE A 244 -3.94 -10.80 -3.18
N THR A 245 -3.66 -9.98 -2.17
CA THR A 245 -3.67 -8.52 -2.34
C THR A 245 -2.44 -8.12 -3.17
N VAL A 246 -2.65 -7.38 -4.26
CA VAL A 246 -1.57 -6.79 -5.08
C VAL A 246 -1.57 -5.28 -4.87
N THR A 247 -0.43 -4.69 -4.55
CA THR A 247 -0.33 -3.25 -4.25
C THR A 247 0.17 -2.45 -5.45
N GLY A 248 -0.28 -1.19 -5.56
CA GLY A 248 0.20 -0.21 -6.54
C GLY A 248 1.72 0.00 -6.47
N PRO A 249 2.37 0.20 -7.63
CA PRO A 249 3.82 0.42 -7.71
C PRO A 249 4.21 1.81 -7.17
N VAL A 250 5.51 2.06 -7.09
CA VAL A 250 6.07 3.35 -6.66
C VAL A 250 5.71 4.48 -7.65
N TRP A 251 5.34 5.62 -7.08
CA TRP A 251 5.37 6.91 -7.79
C TRP A 251 6.69 7.62 -7.49
N GLU A 252 7.52 7.83 -8.51
CA GLU A 252 8.92 8.28 -8.37
C GLU A 252 9.06 9.78 -8.13
N TYR A 253 7.98 10.54 -8.31
CA TYR A 253 8.02 12.00 -8.32
C TYR A 253 7.52 12.60 -7.00
N PHE A 254 8.32 13.50 -6.45
CA PHE A 254 8.00 14.37 -5.33
C PHE A 254 8.83 15.65 -5.48
N ARG A 255 8.25 16.82 -5.19
CA ARG A 255 8.99 18.08 -5.35
C ARG A 255 10.01 18.27 -4.22
N HIS A 256 11.24 18.61 -4.59
CA HIS A 256 12.05 19.56 -3.80
C HIS A 256 11.55 20.97 -4.12
N GLN A 257 11.43 21.84 -3.12
CA GLN A 257 11.11 23.26 -3.35
C GLN A 257 12.23 23.93 -4.18
N GLU A 258 12.18 23.81 -5.49
CA GLU A 258 12.84 24.76 -6.38
C GLU A 258 11.76 25.53 -7.13
N ARG A 259 11.65 26.82 -6.80
CA ARG A 259 10.99 27.81 -7.64
C ARG A 259 11.60 27.71 -9.03
N MET A 260 10.79 27.65 -10.08
CA MET A 260 10.92 28.49 -11.27
C MET A 260 9.72 28.30 -12.21
N PHE A 261 9.30 29.43 -12.77
CA PHE A 261 8.13 29.65 -13.62
C PHE A 261 7.98 28.65 -14.78
N LYS A 262 6.74 28.21 -15.02
CA LYS A 262 6.25 27.96 -16.39
C LYS A 262 4.89 28.64 -16.61
N PRO A 263 4.77 29.53 -17.62
CA PRO A 263 3.51 30.14 -18.02
C PRO A 263 2.65 29.17 -18.84
N GLN A 264 1.33 29.30 -18.64
CA GLN A 264 0.24 29.14 -19.62
C GLN A 264 -0.29 27.74 -20.00
N LEU A 265 -1.52 27.51 -19.51
CA LEU A 265 -2.76 27.26 -20.28
C LEU A 265 -2.78 26.06 -21.25
N ARG A 266 -3.43 24.98 -20.78
CA ARG A 266 -4.52 24.36 -21.55
C ARG A 266 -5.74 24.17 -20.66
N ARG A 267 -6.69 25.10 -20.78
CA ARG A 267 -8.06 24.99 -20.28
C ARG A 267 -8.78 23.90 -21.07
N SER A 268 -9.42 22.96 -20.37
CA SER A 268 -10.56 22.21 -20.91
C SER A 268 -11.84 23.03 -20.67
N PRO A 269 -12.80 23.14 -21.61
CA PRO A 269 -13.94 24.05 -21.51
C PRO A 269 -15.11 23.55 -20.65
N PHE A 270 -14.94 22.52 -19.82
CA PHE A 270 -16.05 21.91 -19.08
C PHE A 270 -15.70 21.70 -17.60
N LEU A 271 -16.59 22.22 -16.73
CA LEU A 271 -16.83 21.95 -15.28
C LEU A 271 -16.40 23.05 -14.27
N GLU A 272 -17.42 23.83 -13.91
CA GLU A 272 -17.85 24.44 -12.62
C GLU A 272 -16.83 25.10 -11.64
N GLU A 273 -17.24 26.26 -11.13
CA GLU A 273 -16.41 27.34 -10.54
C GLU A 273 -16.01 27.19 -9.05
N ASP A 274 -16.36 26.10 -8.35
CA ASP A 274 -16.14 26.00 -6.89
C ASP A 274 -14.85 25.28 -6.44
N ALA A 275 -13.96 24.89 -7.36
CA ALA A 275 -12.77 24.07 -7.06
C ALA A 275 -11.40 24.72 -7.37
N GLU A 276 -11.33 26.01 -7.71
CA GLU A 276 -10.08 26.66 -8.17
C GLU A 276 -8.93 26.66 -7.14
N PRO A 277 -9.12 26.98 -5.84
CA PRO A 277 -8.01 27.03 -4.88
C PRO A 277 -7.40 25.65 -4.59
N LEU A 278 -8.25 24.62 -4.56
CA LEU A 278 -7.83 23.25 -4.37
C LEU A 278 -7.15 22.69 -5.62
N ARG A 279 -7.72 22.96 -6.80
CA ARG A 279 -7.10 22.57 -8.06
C ARG A 279 -5.73 23.23 -8.21
N ALA A 280 -5.60 24.50 -7.81
CA ALA A 280 -4.31 25.17 -7.73
C ALA A 280 -3.36 24.43 -6.78
N ALA A 281 -3.78 24.04 -5.57
CA ALA A 281 -2.95 23.27 -4.63
C ALA A 281 -2.57 21.86 -5.14
N LEU A 282 -3.50 21.12 -5.75
CA LEU A 282 -3.27 19.79 -6.31
C LEU A 282 -2.32 19.84 -7.53
N ILE A 283 -2.48 20.85 -8.38
CA ILE A 283 -1.58 21.15 -9.51
C ILE A 283 -0.22 21.67 -9.00
N GLU A 284 -0.20 22.49 -7.93
CA GLU A 284 1.01 23.04 -7.31
C GLU A 284 1.92 21.95 -6.72
N HIS A 285 1.35 20.79 -6.38
CA HIS A 285 2.08 19.67 -5.79
C HIS A 285 2.42 18.51 -6.74
N ASP A 286 2.15 18.62 -8.05
CA ASP A 286 2.38 17.53 -9.03
C ASP A 286 1.69 16.20 -8.62
N LEU A 287 0.59 16.33 -7.87
CA LEU A 287 -0.16 15.19 -7.36
C LEU A 287 -1.10 14.61 -8.41
N ASP A 288 -1.35 15.32 -9.51
CA ASP A 288 -2.29 14.89 -10.55
C ASP A 288 -1.90 13.52 -11.15
N GLY A 289 -0.61 13.34 -11.48
CA GLY A 289 -0.09 12.06 -11.96
C GLY A 289 -0.22 10.93 -10.92
N LEU A 290 0.08 11.23 -9.65
CA LEU A 290 -0.09 10.28 -8.55
C LEU A 290 -1.57 9.90 -8.35
N LEU A 291 -2.48 10.87 -8.33
CA LEU A 291 -3.92 10.64 -8.14
C LEU A 291 -4.51 9.83 -9.29
N ARG A 292 -4.13 10.17 -10.53
CA ARG A 292 -4.50 9.41 -11.73
C ARG A 292 -4.00 7.97 -11.65
N GLU A 293 -2.74 7.76 -11.23
CA GLU A 293 -2.19 6.42 -11.07
C GLU A 293 -2.89 5.64 -9.95
N ILE A 294 -3.19 6.23 -8.79
CA ILE A 294 -3.93 5.56 -7.71
C ILE A 294 -5.34 5.15 -8.19
N ALA A 295 -6.01 6.01 -8.96
CA ALA A 295 -7.32 5.69 -9.54
C ALA A 295 -7.23 4.49 -10.50
N LEU A 296 -6.18 4.45 -11.33
CA LEU A 296 -5.92 3.33 -12.24
C LEU A 296 -5.48 2.05 -11.50
N ASP A 297 -4.67 2.16 -10.45
CA ASP A 297 -4.31 1.05 -9.54
C ASP A 297 -5.60 0.36 -9.08
N ARG A 298 -6.53 1.13 -8.52
CA ARG A 298 -7.83 0.63 -8.04
C ARG A 298 -8.68 0.05 -9.16
N ALA A 299 -8.78 0.74 -10.31
CA ALA A 299 -9.56 0.28 -11.45
C ALA A 299 -9.05 -1.07 -12.01
N ASN A 300 -7.74 -1.34 -11.88
CA ASN A 300 -7.10 -2.58 -12.29
C ASN A 300 -7.01 -3.62 -11.15
N GLY A 301 -7.68 -3.39 -10.03
CA GLY A 301 -7.79 -4.38 -8.94
C GLY A 301 -6.63 -4.38 -7.93
N LEU A 302 -5.77 -3.36 -7.94
CA LEU A 302 -4.72 -3.17 -6.94
C LEU A 302 -5.27 -2.43 -5.72
N LEU A 303 -4.68 -2.69 -4.56
CA LEU A 303 -5.07 -2.10 -3.28
C LEU A 303 -3.84 -1.63 -2.50
N GLY A 304 -3.85 -0.39 -2.05
CA GLY A 304 -2.69 0.25 -1.43
C GLY A 304 -1.61 0.61 -2.45
N LYS A 305 -0.54 1.26 -1.98
CA LYS A 305 0.54 1.75 -2.85
C LYS A 305 1.86 1.84 -2.11
N THR A 306 2.95 1.55 -2.81
CA THR A 306 4.29 1.81 -2.30
C THR A 306 4.61 3.31 -2.43
N CYS A 307 4.95 3.95 -1.32
CA CYS A 307 5.23 5.38 -1.24
C CYS A 307 6.69 5.62 -0.84
N ILE A 308 7.34 6.59 -1.46
CA ILE A 308 8.74 6.96 -1.17
C ILE A 308 8.87 8.33 -0.49
N HIS A 309 7.76 9.08 -0.41
CA HIS A 309 7.74 10.39 0.21
C HIS A 309 6.49 10.57 1.10
N PRO A 310 6.59 11.23 2.27
CA PRO A 310 5.44 11.44 3.16
C PRO A 310 4.24 12.15 2.51
N SER A 311 4.46 13.00 1.50
CA SER A 311 3.36 13.69 0.80
C SER A 311 2.47 12.76 -0.02
N HIS A 312 2.91 11.53 -0.32
CA HIS A 312 2.10 10.55 -1.07
C HIS A 312 1.08 9.84 -0.18
N VAL A 313 1.32 9.81 1.13
CA VAL A 313 0.56 8.97 2.09
C VAL A 313 -0.91 9.38 2.14
N LEU A 314 -1.16 10.67 2.37
CA LEU A 314 -2.51 11.16 2.57
C LEU A 314 -3.37 11.05 1.29
N PRO A 315 -2.88 11.39 0.07
CA PRO A 315 -3.58 11.10 -1.18
C PRO A 315 -4.00 9.64 -1.34
N VAL A 316 -3.10 8.69 -1.06
CA VAL A 316 -3.39 7.25 -1.15
C VAL A 316 -4.47 6.86 -0.14
N HIS A 317 -4.37 7.32 1.10
CA HIS A 317 -5.36 7.02 2.14
C HIS A 317 -6.73 7.64 1.83
N ALA A 318 -6.77 8.90 1.39
CA ALA A 318 -8.02 9.59 1.04
C ALA A 318 -8.74 8.94 -0.15
N LEU A 319 -8.02 8.52 -1.20
CA LEU A 319 -8.62 7.76 -2.33
C LEU A 319 -9.01 6.32 -1.97
N SER A 320 -8.49 5.80 -0.85
CA SER A 320 -8.84 4.47 -0.36
C SER A 320 -10.15 4.45 0.43
N VAL A 321 -10.59 5.59 0.98
CA VAL A 321 -11.89 5.73 1.66
C VAL A 321 -13.02 5.32 0.71
N VAL A 322 -13.99 4.58 1.25
CA VAL A 322 -15.18 4.15 0.50
C VAL A 322 -16.23 5.26 0.55
N SER A 323 -16.80 5.63 -0.59
CA SER A 323 -17.90 6.61 -0.59
C SER A 323 -19.15 6.00 0.04
N HIS A 324 -20.05 6.84 0.56
CA HIS A 324 -21.33 6.36 1.08
C HIS A 324 -22.10 5.55 0.03
N GLU A 325 -22.09 6.02 -1.22
CA GLU A 325 -22.71 5.34 -2.36
C GLU A 325 -22.12 3.95 -2.61
N GLU A 326 -20.79 3.82 -2.75
CA GLU A 326 -20.13 2.52 -2.95
C GLU A 326 -20.47 1.55 -1.81
N TYR A 327 -20.51 2.06 -0.58
CA TYR A 327 -20.83 1.28 0.60
C TYR A 327 -22.29 0.80 0.60
N SER A 328 -23.24 1.67 0.28
CA SER A 328 -24.66 1.31 0.16
C SER A 328 -24.89 0.25 -0.93
N ASP A 329 -24.29 0.44 -2.11
CA ASP A 329 -24.37 -0.55 -3.19
C ASP A 329 -23.80 -1.92 -2.75
N ALA A 330 -22.64 -1.92 -2.09
CA ALA A 330 -22.02 -3.15 -1.61
C ALA A 330 -22.87 -3.87 -0.54
N ARG A 331 -23.54 -3.10 0.34
CA ARG A 331 -24.48 -3.64 1.33
C ARG A 331 -25.70 -4.26 0.68
N ASP A 332 -26.30 -3.58 -0.29
CA ASP A 332 -27.48 -4.06 -1.01
C ASP A 332 -27.18 -5.35 -1.79
N ILE A 333 -26.00 -5.43 -2.41
CA ILE A 333 -25.54 -6.62 -3.13
C ILE A 333 -25.34 -7.82 -2.19
N LEU A 334 -24.79 -7.62 -0.99
CA LEU A 334 -24.45 -8.71 -0.07
C LEU A 334 -25.58 -9.09 0.90
N SER A 335 -26.57 -8.22 1.06
CA SER A 335 -27.75 -8.46 1.91
C SER A 335 -29.00 -7.98 1.17
N PRO A 336 -29.41 -8.65 0.07
CA PRO A 336 -30.60 -8.27 -0.67
C PRO A 336 -31.84 -8.50 0.22
N GLU A 337 -32.38 -7.45 0.84
CA GLU A 337 -33.41 -7.59 1.87
C GLU A 337 -34.77 -8.07 1.35
N ARG A 338 -35.00 -8.16 0.03
CA ARG A 338 -36.27 -8.67 -0.54
C ARG A 338 -36.03 -9.42 -1.84
N ASP A 339 -36.65 -10.59 -1.95
CA ASP A 339 -36.90 -11.36 -3.18
C ASP A 339 -35.68 -11.80 -4.00
N GLY A 340 -34.96 -12.80 -3.51
CA GLY A 340 -34.47 -13.88 -4.38
C GLY A 340 -33.51 -13.53 -5.50
N GLY A 341 -32.46 -12.74 -5.25
CA GLY A 341 -31.36 -12.53 -6.22
C GLY A 341 -31.77 -11.86 -7.54
N GLY A 342 -30.78 -11.51 -8.36
CA GLY A 342 -31.00 -10.80 -9.63
C GLY A 342 -30.47 -9.37 -9.58
N VAL A 343 -31.30 -8.40 -9.99
CA VAL A 343 -30.91 -7.01 -10.22
C VAL A 343 -31.62 -6.08 -9.24
N LEU A 344 -30.87 -5.18 -8.62
CA LEU A 344 -31.36 -4.11 -7.75
C LEU A 344 -31.03 -2.75 -8.38
N ARG A 345 -31.89 -1.76 -8.16
CA ARG A 345 -31.56 -0.36 -8.44
C ARG A 345 -30.73 0.19 -7.27
N SER A 346 -29.61 0.84 -7.55
CA SER A 346 -28.83 1.54 -6.52
C SER A 346 -29.68 2.54 -5.74
N ALA A 347 -29.36 2.75 -4.46
CA ALA A 347 -30.04 3.73 -3.60
C ALA A 347 -29.95 5.16 -4.18
N TYR A 348 -28.83 5.49 -4.82
CA TYR A 348 -28.60 6.76 -5.52
C TYR A 348 -29.25 6.81 -6.92
N THR A 349 -29.87 5.72 -7.35
CA THR A 349 -30.67 5.60 -8.58
C THR A 349 -29.96 5.85 -9.89
N ASN A 350 -28.62 5.83 -9.90
CA ASN A 350 -27.75 6.15 -11.03
C ASN A 350 -27.09 4.92 -11.68
N LYS A 351 -27.16 3.74 -11.03
CA LYS A 351 -26.60 2.49 -11.55
C LYS A 351 -27.42 1.26 -11.18
N MET A 352 -27.10 0.16 -11.85
CA MET A 352 -27.68 -1.17 -11.66
C MET A 352 -26.76 -2.04 -10.80
N ASN A 353 -27.31 -2.68 -9.77
CA ASN A 353 -26.59 -3.60 -8.88
C ASN A 353 -26.99 -5.04 -9.20
N GLU A 354 -26.10 -5.81 -9.83
CA GLU A 354 -26.32 -7.23 -10.07
C GLU A 354 -25.73 -8.07 -8.93
N VAL A 355 -26.59 -8.78 -8.19
CA VAL A 355 -26.20 -9.46 -6.93
C VAL A 355 -25.05 -10.45 -7.14
N LYS A 356 -25.11 -11.31 -8.17
CA LYS A 356 -24.06 -12.33 -8.40
C LYS A 356 -22.78 -11.75 -9.03
N PRO A 357 -22.85 -11.01 -10.15
CA PRO A 357 -21.65 -10.47 -10.81
C PRO A 357 -20.89 -9.47 -9.93
N HIS A 358 -21.59 -8.65 -9.15
CA HIS A 358 -20.96 -7.63 -8.32
C HIS A 358 -20.60 -8.11 -6.90
N ARG A 359 -20.86 -9.39 -6.56
CA ARG A 359 -20.61 -9.93 -5.21
C ARG A 359 -19.16 -9.76 -4.76
N ALA A 360 -18.22 -10.16 -5.60
CA ALA A 360 -16.78 -10.06 -5.32
C ALA A 360 -16.32 -8.60 -5.16
N TRP A 361 -16.88 -7.68 -5.98
CA TRP A 361 -16.65 -6.25 -5.84
C TRP A 361 -17.18 -5.75 -4.49
N ALA A 362 -18.40 -6.12 -4.12
CA ALA A 362 -19.03 -5.71 -2.87
C ALA A 362 -18.25 -6.21 -1.64
N GLU A 363 -17.77 -7.47 -1.64
CA GLU A 363 -16.94 -8.03 -0.56
C GLU A 363 -15.65 -7.24 -0.37
N ARG A 364 -14.95 -6.91 -1.47
CA ARG A 364 -13.73 -6.09 -1.45
C ARG A 364 -14.01 -4.65 -1.00
N THR A 365 -15.12 -4.07 -1.44
CA THR A 365 -15.54 -2.72 -1.03
C THR A 365 -15.83 -2.67 0.47
N LEU A 366 -16.52 -3.67 1.03
CA LEU A 366 -16.76 -3.73 2.48
C LEU A 366 -15.44 -3.96 3.26
N GLN A 367 -14.54 -4.81 2.79
CA GLN A 367 -13.23 -4.98 3.41
C GLN A 367 -12.41 -3.67 3.41
N ARG A 368 -12.45 -2.91 2.32
CA ARG A 368 -11.84 -1.58 2.23
C ARG A 368 -12.52 -0.58 3.18
N ALA A 369 -13.84 -0.64 3.32
CA ALA A 369 -14.59 0.17 4.27
C ALA A 369 -14.23 -0.15 5.73
N GLU A 370 -13.93 -1.41 6.06
CA GLU A 370 -13.42 -1.78 7.39
C GLU A 370 -12.06 -1.12 7.66
N ALA A 371 -11.15 -1.13 6.69
CA ALA A 371 -9.81 -0.57 6.82
C ALA A 371 -9.77 0.97 6.80
N PHE A 372 -10.50 1.62 5.89
CA PHE A 372 -10.41 3.06 5.62
C PHE A 372 -11.66 3.86 5.99
N GLY A 373 -12.71 3.21 6.46
CA GLY A 373 -13.98 3.85 6.78
C GLY A 373 -14.84 4.14 5.55
N VAL A 374 -16.02 4.68 5.83
CA VAL A 374 -17.02 5.14 4.86
C VAL A 374 -17.22 6.63 5.06
N ALA A 375 -17.03 7.41 4.01
CA ALA A 375 -17.28 8.85 4.04
C ALA A 375 -18.76 9.16 4.30
N GLN A 376 -19.07 10.33 4.87
CA GLN A 376 -20.44 10.86 4.84
C GLN A 376 -20.87 11.15 3.39
N GLU A 377 -22.19 11.30 3.17
CA GLU A 377 -22.76 11.51 1.84
C GLU A 377 -22.21 12.75 1.12
N ASP A 378 -21.90 13.80 1.87
CA ASP A 378 -21.39 15.10 1.40
C ASP A 378 -19.86 15.24 1.49
N VAL A 379 -19.16 14.19 1.93
CA VAL A 379 -17.71 14.20 2.12
C VAL A 379 -17.02 13.52 0.94
N GLY A 380 -16.25 14.31 0.18
CA GLY A 380 -15.44 13.84 -0.92
C GLY A 380 -13.97 13.69 -0.56
N PHE A 381 -13.17 13.42 -1.61
CA PHE A 381 -11.72 13.31 -1.51
C PHE A 381 -11.06 14.59 -0.95
N VAL A 382 -11.62 15.75 -1.30
CA VAL A 382 -11.09 17.08 -0.95
C VAL A 382 -11.11 17.30 0.56
N GLU A 383 -12.25 17.02 1.19
CA GLU A 383 -12.48 17.20 2.61
C GLU A 383 -11.58 16.26 3.42
N LEU A 384 -11.42 15.01 2.95
CA LEU A 384 -10.53 14.01 3.55
C LEU A 384 -9.05 14.44 3.46
N LEU A 385 -8.63 14.95 2.29
CA LEU A 385 -7.27 15.44 2.09
C LEU A 385 -7.00 16.67 2.96
N THR A 386 -7.92 17.64 3.00
CA THR A 386 -7.76 18.87 3.77
C THR A 386 -7.70 18.59 5.26
N ALA A 387 -8.52 17.66 5.76
CA ALA A 387 -8.56 17.32 7.18
C ALA A 387 -7.32 16.55 7.67
N GLY A 388 -6.60 15.86 6.79
CA GLY A 388 -5.39 15.12 7.13
C GLY A 388 -4.09 15.91 6.99
N LEU A 389 -4.14 17.12 6.42
CA LEU A 389 -2.97 17.99 6.38
C LEU A 389 -2.62 18.46 7.80
N PRO A 390 -1.32 18.51 8.17
CA PRO A 390 -0.90 19.11 9.42
C PRO A 390 -1.41 20.56 9.50
N ALA A 391 -1.97 20.94 10.64
CA ALA A 391 -2.39 22.31 10.92
C ALA A 391 -1.21 23.28 10.98
#